data_AF-A0A7C6VYP4-F1
#
_entry.id   AF-A0A7C6VYP4-F1
#
_cell.length_a   1.000
_cell.length_b   1.000
_cell.length_c   1.000
_cell.angle_alpha   90.00
_cell.angle_beta   90.00
_cell.angle_gamma   90.00
#
_symmetry.space_group_name_H-M   'P 1'
#
loop_
_entity.id
_entity.type
_entity.pdbx_description
1 polymer ?
#
loop_
_entity_poly.entity_id
_entity_poly.type
_entity_poly.pdbx_seq_one_letter_code
_entity_poly.pdbx_strand_id
1 'polypeptide(L)'
;MRRSLIGNVLPLLLLALMVGVMPAWAGEAANAAQSVLPKSLSHVSFAGADGSSCKEAVVIRNAANNVEGVAAEKAWIAWKYPNAKLKGQAVSGVGNKTFDTLEIETTDGKSKTVCFDITDFFGQW
;
A
#
# COMPACT_ATOMS: atom_id res chain seq x y z
N MET A 1 -11.91 12.66 -71.44
CA MET A 1 -11.83 13.65 -70.34
C MET A 1 -13.20 13.84 -69.72
N ARG A 2 -13.25 13.91 -68.37
CA ARG A 2 -14.36 14.30 -67.48
C ARG A 2 -15.52 13.29 -67.32
N ARG A 3 -15.37 12.39 -66.32
CA ARG A 3 -16.48 11.74 -65.61
C ARG A 3 -16.99 12.70 -64.52
N SER A 4 -18.30 12.78 -64.38
CA SER A 4 -18.99 13.67 -63.45
C SER A 4 -19.85 12.87 -62.46
N LEU A 5 -19.61 13.15 -61.19
CA LEU A 5 -20.51 13.27 -60.03
C LEU A 5 -21.24 12.04 -59.43
N ILE A 6 -20.75 11.66 -58.23
CA ILE A 6 -21.44 11.60 -56.92
C ILE A 6 -22.70 10.73 -56.80
N GLY A 7 -22.60 9.73 -55.91
CA GLY A 7 -23.72 9.09 -55.23
C GLY A 7 -23.24 8.37 -53.97
N ASN A 8 -23.37 9.03 -52.83
CA ASN A 8 -23.19 8.52 -51.46
C ASN A 8 -23.87 7.15 -51.25
N VAL A 9 -23.25 6.24 -50.49
CA VAL A 9 -23.57 6.02 -49.05
C VAL A 9 -22.63 5.00 -48.42
N LEU A 10 -22.05 5.41 -47.28
CA LEU A 10 -21.21 4.66 -46.36
C LEU A 10 -22.10 3.85 -45.40
N PRO A 11 -21.79 2.58 -45.06
CA PRO A 11 -22.15 2.03 -43.76
C PRO A 11 -20.90 1.90 -42.90
N LEU A 12 -20.87 2.75 -41.88
CA LEU A 12 -19.92 2.77 -40.78
C LEU A 12 -19.97 1.41 -40.04
N LEU A 13 -18.86 0.67 -40.02
CA LEU A 13 -18.74 -0.53 -39.18
C LEU A 13 -18.78 -0.12 -37.71
N LEU A 14 -19.80 -0.59 -36.99
CA LEU A 14 -19.96 -0.46 -35.55
C LEU A 14 -18.84 -1.21 -34.82
N LEU A 15 -17.98 -0.47 -34.13
CA LEU A 15 -17.06 -0.98 -33.13
C LEU A 15 -17.87 -1.25 -31.85
N ALA A 16 -18.15 -2.51 -31.54
CA ALA A 16 -18.79 -2.89 -30.27
C ALA A 16 -17.79 -2.72 -29.12
N LEU A 17 -17.85 -1.58 -28.42
CA LEU A 17 -17.24 -1.41 -27.10
C LEU A 17 -18.00 -2.29 -26.10
N MET A 18 -17.45 -3.45 -25.78
CA MET A 18 -17.85 -4.21 -24.60
C MET A 18 -17.27 -3.49 -23.36
N VAL A 19 -18.03 -2.53 -22.82
CA VAL A 19 -17.82 -2.03 -21.46
C VAL A 19 -18.29 -3.12 -20.50
N GLY A 20 -17.38 -3.99 -20.10
CA GLY A 20 -17.62 -4.94 -19.02
C GLY A 20 -17.75 -4.16 -17.70
N VAL A 21 -18.99 -3.96 -17.26
CA VAL A 21 -19.28 -3.51 -15.89
C VAL A 21 -19.02 -4.70 -14.98
N MET A 22 -17.81 -4.79 -14.42
CA MET A 22 -17.53 -5.75 -13.36
C MET A 22 -18.20 -5.26 -12.08
N PRO A 23 -19.06 -6.07 -11.43
CA PRO A 23 -19.65 -5.67 -10.16
C PRO A 23 -18.54 -5.57 -9.13
N ALA A 24 -18.49 -4.43 -8.44
CA ALA A 24 -17.57 -4.20 -7.35
C ALA A 24 -17.82 -5.22 -6.23
N TRP A 25 -16.98 -6.25 -6.16
CA TRP A 25 -16.86 -7.09 -4.98
C TRP A 25 -16.07 -6.34 -3.90
N ALA A 26 -16.60 -5.19 -3.48
CA ALA A 26 -16.01 -4.33 -2.46
C ALA A 26 -16.50 -4.66 -1.05
N GLY A 27 -17.42 -5.63 -0.90
CA GLY A 27 -18.06 -5.97 0.38
C GLY A 27 -17.31 -6.99 1.24
N GLU A 28 -16.78 -8.09 0.66
CA GLU A 28 -16.17 -9.17 1.45
C GLU A 28 -14.75 -8.86 1.95
N ALA A 29 -13.98 -8.01 1.25
CA ALA A 29 -12.62 -7.67 1.66
C ALA A 29 -12.57 -6.77 2.92
N ALA A 30 -13.65 -6.01 3.18
CA ALA A 30 -13.72 -5.07 4.29
C ALA A 30 -13.86 -5.77 5.66
N ASN A 31 -14.37 -7.00 5.70
CA ASN A 31 -14.63 -7.75 6.95
C ASN A 31 -13.55 -8.80 7.27
N ALA A 32 -12.76 -9.24 6.29
CA ALA A 32 -11.61 -10.13 6.50
C ALA A 32 -10.37 -9.40 7.05
N ALA A 33 -10.34 -8.07 6.95
CA ALA A 33 -9.40 -7.20 7.63
C ALA A 33 -9.82 -7.00 9.11
N GLN A 34 -9.85 -8.09 9.87
CA GLN A 34 -9.69 -7.97 11.32
C GLN A 34 -8.50 -7.04 11.57
N SER A 35 -8.68 -6.06 12.46
CA SER A 35 -7.65 -5.09 12.84
C SER A 35 -6.28 -5.77 12.86
N VAL A 36 -5.41 -5.40 11.92
CA VAL A 36 -4.02 -5.89 11.82
C VAL A 36 -3.31 -5.76 13.18
N LEU A 37 -3.77 -4.80 13.98
CA LEU A 37 -3.29 -4.48 15.29
C LEU A 37 -4.02 -5.25 16.40
N PRO A 38 -3.31 -5.67 17.46
CA PRO A 38 -3.95 -6.16 18.68
C PRO A 38 -4.83 -5.06 19.31
N LYS A 39 -5.81 -5.47 20.14
CA LYS A 39 -6.75 -4.53 20.80
C LYS A 39 -6.06 -3.41 21.59
N SER A 40 -4.89 -3.67 22.16
CA SER A 40 -4.10 -2.66 22.90
C SER A 40 -3.59 -1.52 22.02
N LEU A 41 -3.57 -1.69 20.70
CA LEU A 41 -3.14 -0.69 19.72
C LEU A 41 -4.31 -0.20 18.86
N SER A 42 -5.56 -0.34 19.33
CA SER A 42 -6.74 0.04 18.55
C SER A 42 -6.82 1.55 18.22
N HIS A 43 -6.06 2.39 18.92
CA HIS A 43 -5.94 3.82 18.65
C HIS A 43 -4.90 4.15 17.57
N VAL A 44 -3.98 3.23 17.30
CA VAL A 44 -2.98 3.38 16.23
C VAL A 44 -3.63 3.13 14.88
N SER A 45 -3.25 3.91 13.88
CA SER A 45 -3.74 3.73 12.51
C SER A 45 -2.61 3.82 11.49
N PHE A 46 -2.85 3.23 10.32
CA PHE A 46 -1.93 3.27 9.19
C PHE A 46 -2.49 4.19 8.09
N ALA A 47 -1.62 4.99 7.49
CA ALA A 47 -1.90 5.84 6.33
C ALA A 47 -0.73 5.77 5.33
N GLY A 48 -0.77 6.60 4.28
CA GLY A 48 0.28 6.61 3.26
C GLY A 48 0.12 5.50 2.22
N ALA A 49 1.24 4.92 1.79
CA ALA A 49 1.29 3.91 0.73
C ALA A 49 1.78 2.55 1.25
N ASP A 50 2.54 1.79 0.47
CA ASP A 50 2.85 0.38 0.71
C ASP A 50 4.23 0.11 1.34
N GLY A 51 5.01 1.16 1.61
CA GLY A 51 6.34 1.08 2.20
C GLY A 51 7.44 0.62 1.24
N SER A 52 7.18 0.47 -0.07
CA SER A 52 8.19 0.03 -1.05
C SER A 52 9.37 0.99 -1.20
N SER A 53 9.21 2.24 -0.73
CA SER A 53 10.27 3.23 -0.55
C SER A 53 9.86 4.21 0.55
N CYS A 54 10.78 5.03 1.07
CA CYS A 54 10.41 6.05 2.05
C CYS A 54 9.58 7.21 1.47
N LYS A 55 9.56 7.38 0.14
CA LYS A 55 8.60 8.27 -0.54
C LYS A 55 7.18 7.69 -0.49
N GLU A 56 7.06 6.37 -0.57
CA GLU A 56 5.82 5.60 -0.52
C GLU A 56 5.65 4.95 0.87
N ALA A 57 6.12 5.60 1.93
CA ALA A 57 6.17 5.00 3.26
C ALA A 57 4.78 4.63 3.80
N VAL A 58 4.74 3.59 4.64
CA VAL A 58 3.61 3.34 5.52
C VAL A 58 3.70 4.33 6.68
N VAL A 59 2.70 5.18 6.85
CA VAL A 59 2.70 6.18 7.93
C VAL A 59 1.96 5.62 9.13
N ILE A 60 2.61 5.56 10.29
CA ILE A 60 2.01 5.13 11.54
C ILE A 60 1.57 6.35 12.33
N ARG A 61 0.30 6.40 12.70
CA ARG A 61 -0.31 7.53 13.40
C ARG A 61 -0.78 7.13 14.78
N ASN A 62 -0.76 8.10 15.70
CA ASN A 62 -1.29 7.98 17.06
C ASN A 62 -0.62 6.92 17.94
N ALA A 63 0.54 6.36 17.57
CA ALA A 63 1.34 5.60 18.52
C ALA A 63 1.82 6.54 19.62
N ALA A 64 1.65 6.16 20.89
CA ALA A 64 1.98 7.01 22.03
C ALA A 64 3.49 7.08 22.31
N ASN A 65 4.25 6.10 21.83
CA ASN A 65 5.69 5.99 22.03
C ASN A 65 6.30 4.99 21.04
N ASN A 66 7.62 4.85 21.08
CA ASN A 66 8.39 3.91 20.28
C ASN A 66 7.93 2.45 20.48
N VAL A 67 7.49 2.06 21.68
CA VAL A 67 7.07 0.68 21.95
C VAL A 67 5.81 0.33 21.16
N GLU A 68 4.81 1.21 21.19
CA GLU A 68 3.59 1.04 20.39
C GLU A 68 3.87 1.12 18.90
N GLY A 69 4.72 2.07 18.47
CA GLY A 69 5.12 2.23 17.07
C GLY A 69 5.78 0.97 16.50
N VAL A 70 6.79 0.44 17.19
CA VAL A 70 7.48 -0.80 16.78
C VAL A 70 6.54 -2.01 16.77
N ALA A 71 5.60 -2.08 17.72
CA ALA A 71 4.59 -3.13 17.72
C ALA A 71 3.65 -3.02 16.51
N ALA A 72 3.28 -1.80 16.11
CA ALA A 72 2.47 -1.55 14.93
C ALA A 72 3.20 -1.89 13.63
N GLU A 73 4.50 -1.56 13.49
CA GLU A 73 5.33 -1.96 12.35
C GLU A 73 5.35 -3.48 12.16
N LYS A 74 5.63 -4.22 13.25
CA LYS A 74 5.68 -5.69 13.22
C LYS A 74 4.34 -6.30 12.85
N ALA A 75 3.25 -5.75 13.38
CA ALA A 75 1.90 -6.18 13.04
C ALA A 75 1.59 -5.94 11.56
N TRP A 76 1.95 -4.77 11.03
CA TRP A 76 1.79 -4.45 9.61
C TRP A 76 2.56 -5.41 8.71
N ILE A 77 3.83 -5.68 9.04
CA ILE A 77 4.65 -6.66 8.32
C ILE A 77 4.04 -8.06 8.37
N ALA A 78 3.60 -8.52 9.54
CA ALA A 78 3.02 -9.86 9.69
C ALA A 78 1.72 -10.03 8.88
N TRP A 79 0.91 -8.97 8.77
CA TRP A 79 -0.29 -8.97 7.95
C TRP A 79 0.03 -8.93 6.45
N LYS A 80 0.95 -8.04 6.03
CA LYS A 80 1.25 -7.85 4.60
C LYS A 80 2.12 -8.96 4.03
N TYR A 81 3.07 -9.46 4.82
CA TYR A 81 4.03 -10.49 4.46
C TYR A 81 4.00 -11.63 5.50
N PRO A 82 2.95 -12.46 5.49
CA PRO A 82 2.80 -13.55 6.46
C PRO A 82 4.03 -14.46 6.48
N ASN A 83 4.52 -14.76 7.68
CA ASN A 83 5.70 -15.61 7.93
C ASN A 83 7.03 -15.09 7.37
N ALA A 84 7.10 -13.82 6.96
CA ALA A 84 8.38 -13.21 6.60
C ALA A 84 9.32 -13.12 7.81
N LYS A 85 10.61 -13.26 7.56
CA LYS A 85 11.64 -13.13 8.60
C LYS A 85 12.19 -11.71 8.57
N LEU A 86 12.29 -11.07 9.73
CA LEU A 86 13.03 -9.83 9.86
C LEU A 86 14.53 -10.11 9.78
N LYS A 87 15.23 -9.38 8.91
CA LYS A 87 16.66 -9.52 8.63
C LYS A 87 17.47 -8.33 9.13
N GLY A 88 16.87 -7.14 9.15
CA GLY A 88 17.52 -5.92 9.58
C GLY A 88 16.52 -4.81 9.86
N GLN A 89 16.98 -3.82 10.61
CA GLN A 89 16.23 -2.61 10.93
C GLN A 89 17.19 -1.43 10.94
N ALA A 90 16.78 -0.29 10.40
CA ALA A 90 17.58 0.92 10.37
C ALA A 90 16.71 2.18 10.41
N VAL A 91 17.10 3.13 11.26
CA VAL A 91 16.46 4.44 11.34
C VAL A 91 17.23 5.45 10.49
N SER A 92 16.51 6.28 9.75
CA SER A 92 17.08 7.37 8.95
C SER A 92 16.26 8.66 9.09
N GLY A 93 16.90 9.80 8.85
CA GLY A 93 16.25 11.11 8.86
C GLY A 93 16.42 11.83 7.53
N VAL A 94 15.34 12.39 6.98
CA VAL A 94 15.34 13.23 5.77
C VAL A 94 14.46 14.45 6.01
N GLY A 95 15.09 15.63 6.10
CA GLY A 95 14.37 16.86 6.44
C GLY A 95 13.72 16.77 7.82
N ASN A 96 12.41 16.98 7.89
CA ASN A 96 11.61 16.86 9.12
C ASN A 96 10.98 15.47 9.31
N LYS A 97 11.38 14.49 8.49
CA LYS A 97 10.86 13.12 8.56
C LYS A 97 11.87 12.18 9.16
N THR A 98 11.39 11.29 10.01
CA THR A 98 12.13 10.14 10.51
C THR A 98 11.47 8.88 10.00
N PHE A 99 12.29 7.98 9.46
CA PHE A 99 11.86 6.72 8.91
C PHE A 99 12.50 5.55 9.62
N ASP A 100 11.73 4.49 9.86
CA ASP A 100 12.27 3.17 10.14
C ASP A 100 12.20 2.30 8.88
N THR A 101 13.23 1.50 8.66
CA THR A 101 13.36 0.63 7.50
C THR A 101 13.57 -0.79 7.97
N LEU A 102 12.60 -1.67 7.69
CA LEU A 102 12.67 -3.10 7.98
C LEU A 102 13.06 -3.88 6.73
N GLU A 103 14.19 -4.58 6.79
CA GLU A 103 14.56 -5.58 5.80
C GLU A 103 13.95 -6.92 6.17
N ILE A 104 13.19 -7.53 5.26
CA ILE A 104 12.53 -8.81 5.46
C ILE A 104 12.91 -9.81 4.36
N GLU A 105 12.91 -11.08 4.70
CA GLU A 105 12.95 -12.21 3.77
C GLU A 105 11.55 -12.83 3.71
N THR A 106 10.90 -12.74 2.55
CA THR A 106 9.58 -13.36 2.32
C THR A 106 9.69 -14.87 2.20
N THR A 107 8.56 -15.58 2.30
CA THR A 107 8.52 -17.05 2.25
C THR A 107 8.96 -17.65 0.92
N ASP A 108 8.89 -16.87 -0.17
CA ASP A 108 9.46 -17.23 -1.47
C ASP A 108 10.96 -16.87 -1.60
N GLY A 109 11.60 -16.50 -0.49
CA GLY A 109 13.04 -16.24 -0.41
C GLY A 109 13.49 -14.88 -0.93
N LYS A 110 12.57 -13.96 -1.24
CA LYS A 110 12.92 -12.61 -1.73
C LYS A 110 13.23 -11.67 -0.57
N SER A 111 14.30 -10.90 -0.72
CA SER A 111 14.55 -9.75 0.16
C SER A 111 13.64 -8.59 -0.22
N LYS A 112 12.98 -7.98 0.77
CA LYS A 112 12.21 -6.75 0.63
C LYS A 112 12.62 -5.77 1.72
N THR A 113 12.54 -4.51 1.39
CA THR A 113 12.71 -3.41 2.33
C THR A 113 11.39 -2.68 2.45
N VAL A 114 10.92 -2.47 3.68
CA VAL A 114 9.69 -1.73 3.97
C VAL A 114 10.04 -0.51 4.80
N CYS A 115 9.65 0.67 4.30
CA CYS A 115 9.88 1.93 4.98
C CYS A 115 8.60 2.43 5.69
N PHE A 116 8.76 2.78 6.96
CA PHE A 116 7.72 3.34 7.82
C PHE A 116 8.07 4.79 8.17
N ASP A 117 7.11 5.69 8.05
CA ASP A 117 7.24 7.05 8.59
C ASP A 117 6.84 7.02 10.06
N ILE A 118 7.83 7.22 10.93
CA ILE A 118 7.75 7.13 12.39
C ILE A 118 7.83 8.50 13.06
N THR A 119 7.75 9.57 12.27
CA THR A 119 7.97 10.95 12.73
C THR A 119 7.12 11.31 13.94
N ASP A 120 5.88 10.83 13.99
CA ASP A 120 4.89 11.21 15.01
C ASP A 120 5.26 10.74 16.43
N PHE A 121 6.05 9.67 16.57
CA PHE A 121 6.38 9.06 17.86
C PHE A 121 7.88 8.87 18.12
N PHE A 122 8.74 9.07 17.11
CA PHE A 122 10.17 8.81 17.24
C PHE A 122 10.79 9.61 18.40
N GLY A 123 11.49 8.89 19.28
CA GLY A 123 12.18 9.46 20.45
C GLY A 123 11.30 9.60 21.68
N GLN A 124 10.03 9.19 21.61
CA GLN A 124 9.11 9.12 22.75
C GLN A 124 9.18 7.71 23.37
N TRP A 125 9.40 7.63 24.68
CA TRP A 125 9.55 6.37 25.43
C TRP A 125 8.49 6.26 26.52
#